data_AF-A0A7C5TGW1-F1
#
_entry.id   AF-A0A7C5TGW1-F1
#
_cell.length_a   1.000
_cell.length_b   1.000
_cell.length_c   1.000
_cell.angle_alpha   90.00
_cell.angle_beta   90.00
_cell.angle_gamma   90.00
#
_symmetry.space_group_name_H-M   'P 1'
#
loop_
_entity.id
_entity.type
_entity.pdbx_description
1 polymer ?
#
loop_
_entity_poly.entity_id
_entity_poly.type
_entity_poly.pdbx_seq_one_letter_code
_entity_poly.pdbx_strand_id
1 'polypeptide(L)'
;MRLRSSYYMASGIPLGGIGCGTIEIRGDGRFYEWHIFNNGPWAWRIEDRSKEYMGPTDLYFVARVRDGDKIVVRFLQAFKGYRQFPKDERPWASYGGDPYTMPWLRSVDGIEFDGEPPFAFLRYLDEDIPIDIVLEAFTPFIPGDSKNSSLPIAIFIFRVRNKLSRDIEFSLLAGIKSPFSVVPAKTLVEATISSSINSVIVTQRGVDVSEKHSMYRGGLSLGLFSEG
;
A
#
# COMPACT_ATOMS: atom_id res chain seq x y z
N MET A 1 16.22 -7.99 7.58
CA MET A 1 16.03 -9.48 7.59
C MET A 1 15.47 -9.88 6.23
N ARG A 2 16.25 -10.59 5.41
CA ARG A 2 15.84 -10.95 4.04
C ARG A 2 15.04 -12.26 4.02
N LEU A 3 13.82 -12.19 3.52
CA LEU A 3 12.90 -13.31 3.41
C LEU A 3 12.35 -13.40 1.99
N ARG A 4 12.29 -14.60 1.42
CA ARG A 4 11.49 -14.85 0.22
C ARG A 4 10.10 -15.26 0.67
N SER A 5 9.12 -14.41 0.43
CA SER A 5 7.74 -14.67 0.76
C SER A 5 6.90 -14.90 -0.48
N SER A 6 6.10 -15.96 -0.44
CA SER A 6 4.95 -16.17 -1.33
C SER A 6 3.65 -16.34 -0.54
N TYR A 7 3.68 -16.00 0.75
CA TYR A 7 2.61 -16.26 1.72
C TYR A 7 2.52 -15.15 2.77
N TYR A 8 1.42 -15.14 3.49
CA TYR A 8 1.19 -14.25 4.63
C TYR A 8 2.33 -14.34 5.66
N MET A 9 2.84 -13.18 6.09
CA MET A 9 3.75 -13.07 7.23
C MET A 9 2.99 -12.59 8.48
N ALA A 10 3.44 -13.03 9.65
CA ALA A 10 2.82 -12.65 10.92
C ALA A 10 3.07 -11.18 11.31
N SER A 11 4.11 -10.54 10.76
CA SER A 11 4.47 -9.15 11.05
C SER A 11 5.25 -8.52 9.88
N GLY A 12 5.41 -7.21 9.93
CA GLY A 12 6.09 -6.40 8.92
C GLY A 12 6.71 -5.13 9.49
N ILE A 13 6.76 -4.08 8.67
CA ILE A 13 7.30 -2.78 9.05
C ILE A 13 6.15 -1.77 9.18
N PRO A 14 5.97 -1.14 10.35
CA PRO A 14 4.98 -0.08 10.51
C PRO A 14 5.46 1.20 9.83
N LEU A 15 4.59 1.79 9.02
CA LEU A 15 4.79 3.05 8.32
C LEU A 15 3.85 4.10 8.94
N GLY A 16 4.42 5.14 9.55
CA GLY A 16 3.68 6.24 10.14
C GLY A 16 4.51 7.02 11.14
N GLY A 17 4.31 8.34 11.18
CA GLY A 17 5.09 9.23 12.03
C GLY A 17 4.76 9.02 13.51
N ILE A 18 5.63 9.52 14.38
CA ILE A 18 5.43 9.47 15.83
C ILE A 18 4.09 10.14 16.18
N GLY A 19 3.18 9.38 16.79
CA GLY A 19 1.86 9.86 17.21
C GLY A 19 0.83 10.04 16.09
N CYS A 20 1.15 9.66 14.85
CA CYS A 20 0.25 9.81 13.70
C CYS A 20 -0.65 8.59 13.43
N GLY A 21 -0.38 7.47 14.10
CA GLY A 21 -0.88 6.16 13.69
C GLY A 21 0.00 5.53 12.61
N THR A 22 -0.20 4.24 12.36
CA THR A 22 0.67 3.43 11.48
C THR A 22 -0.13 2.52 10.56
N ILE A 23 0.49 2.16 9.44
CA ILE A 23 0.03 1.12 8.52
C ILE A 23 1.19 0.13 8.35
N GLU A 24 0.98 -1.16 8.54
CA GLU A 24 2.06 -2.15 8.48
C GLU A 24 2.17 -2.76 7.08
N ILE A 25 3.33 -2.63 6.43
CA ILE A 25 3.63 -3.37 5.19
C ILE A 25 4.31 -4.70 5.53
N ARG A 26 3.80 -5.81 4.99
CA ARG A 26 4.36 -7.16 5.20
C ARG A 26 5.02 -7.72 3.96
N GLY A 27 5.73 -8.84 4.11
CA GLY A 27 6.52 -9.42 3.02
C GLY A 27 5.71 -10.01 1.87
N ASP A 28 4.38 -10.11 1.97
CA ASP A 28 3.48 -10.41 0.86
C ASP A 28 3.04 -9.16 0.07
N GLY A 29 3.55 -7.97 0.41
CA GLY A 29 3.24 -6.71 -0.28
C GLY A 29 1.89 -6.10 0.09
N ARG A 30 1.20 -6.64 1.09
CA ARG A 30 -0.08 -6.14 1.59
C ARG A 30 0.09 -5.31 2.86
N PHE A 31 -0.98 -4.58 3.18
CA PHE A 31 -1.03 -3.60 4.26
C PHE A 31 -1.94 -4.06 5.40
N TYR A 32 -1.37 -4.30 6.56
CA TYR A 32 -2.05 -4.83 7.75
C TYR A 32 -2.03 -3.82 8.88
N GLU A 33 -2.69 -4.16 10.00
CA GLU A 33 -2.63 -3.43 11.27
C GLU A 33 -2.79 -1.92 11.05
N TRP A 34 -3.92 -1.54 10.47
CA TRP A 34 -4.26 -0.14 10.18
C TRP A 34 -4.64 0.58 11.48
N HIS A 35 -3.63 0.92 12.27
CA HIS A 35 -3.73 1.70 13.50
C HIS A 35 -3.75 3.20 13.20
N ILE A 36 -4.75 3.63 12.43
CA ILE A 36 -4.98 5.02 12.02
C ILE A 36 -6.22 5.58 12.71
N PHE A 37 -6.24 6.89 12.97
CA PHE A 37 -7.36 7.52 13.69
C PHE A 37 -7.58 6.97 15.12
N ASN A 38 -6.50 6.58 15.80
CA ASN A 38 -6.55 6.09 17.19
C ASN A 38 -7.51 4.90 17.38
N ASN A 39 -7.55 3.99 16.42
CA ASN A 39 -8.29 2.74 16.46
C ASN A 39 -7.37 1.54 16.80
N GLY A 40 -7.96 0.35 16.89
CA GLY A 40 -7.23 -0.89 17.13
C GLY A 40 -6.90 -1.12 18.62
N PRO A 41 -6.28 -2.26 18.97
CA PRO A 41 -6.21 -2.80 20.34
C PRO A 41 -5.62 -1.83 21.38
N TRP A 42 -4.81 -0.87 20.93
CA TRP A 42 -4.12 0.12 21.76
C TRP A 42 -4.85 1.46 21.88
N ALA A 43 -6.03 1.58 21.27
CA ALA A 43 -6.84 2.80 21.33
C ALA A 43 -7.16 3.18 22.79
N TRP A 44 -7.09 4.47 23.07
CA TRP A 44 -7.45 5.02 24.39
C TRP A 44 -8.90 4.69 24.76
N ARG A 45 -9.82 4.89 23.80
CA ARG A 45 -11.25 4.61 23.99
C ARG A 45 -11.53 3.14 23.78
N ILE A 46 -12.19 2.51 24.75
CA ILE A 46 -12.50 1.08 24.71
C ILE A 46 -13.36 0.71 23.49
N GLU A 47 -14.27 1.60 23.08
CA GLU A 47 -15.13 1.43 21.92
C GLU A 47 -14.37 1.40 20.59
N ASP A 48 -13.17 1.99 20.54
CA ASP A 48 -12.35 2.05 19.32
C ASP A 48 -11.35 0.89 19.26
N ARG A 49 -11.21 0.11 20.34
CA ARG A 49 -10.21 -0.98 20.44
C ARG A 49 -10.48 -2.16 19.51
N SER A 50 -11.74 -2.37 19.15
CA SER A 50 -12.16 -3.44 18.24
C SER A 50 -12.48 -2.93 16.84
N LYS A 51 -12.18 -1.66 16.52
CA LYS A 51 -12.49 -1.07 15.23
C LYS A 51 -11.29 -1.09 14.30
N GLU A 52 -11.48 -1.67 13.13
CA GLU A 52 -10.58 -1.56 11.98
C GLU A 52 -11.37 -1.01 10.80
N TYR A 53 -10.86 0.05 10.19
CA TYR A 53 -11.57 0.77 9.12
C TYR A 53 -11.06 0.42 7.72
N MET A 54 -9.88 -0.19 7.67
CA MET A 54 -9.13 -0.53 6.48
C MET A 54 -8.61 -1.96 6.61
N GLY A 55 -8.58 -2.70 5.51
CA GLY A 55 -8.10 -4.07 5.45
C GLY A 55 -6.94 -4.29 4.46
N PRO A 56 -6.46 -5.54 4.35
CA PRO A 56 -5.29 -5.90 3.53
C PRO A 56 -5.40 -5.64 2.03
N THR A 57 -6.61 -5.45 1.53
CA THR A 57 -6.91 -5.19 0.12
C THR A 57 -7.25 -3.73 -0.17
N ASP A 58 -7.28 -2.87 0.85
CA ASP A 58 -7.76 -1.50 0.71
C ASP A 58 -6.67 -0.51 0.21
N LEU A 59 -5.39 -0.92 0.21
CA LEU A 59 -4.28 -0.25 -0.49
C LEU A 59 -3.52 -1.29 -1.32
N TYR A 60 -3.33 -1.00 -2.60
CA TYR A 60 -2.62 -1.90 -3.51
C TYR A 60 -1.93 -1.16 -4.64
N PHE A 61 -0.92 -1.83 -5.21
CA PHE A 61 -0.20 -1.35 -6.38
C PHE A 61 -0.30 -2.36 -7.53
N VAL A 62 -0.42 -1.84 -8.75
CA VAL A 62 -0.49 -2.62 -9.98
C VAL A 62 0.56 -2.12 -10.96
N ALA A 63 1.38 -3.04 -11.45
CA ALA A 63 2.32 -2.78 -12.53
C ALA A 63 1.73 -3.25 -13.86
N ARG A 64 1.85 -2.42 -14.90
CA ARG A 64 1.60 -2.80 -16.29
C ARG A 64 2.88 -2.61 -17.07
N VAL A 65 3.27 -3.65 -17.82
CA VAL A 65 4.43 -3.64 -18.71
C VAL A 65 3.96 -3.99 -20.11
N ARG A 66 4.31 -3.15 -21.09
CA ARG A 66 4.11 -3.43 -22.50
C ARG A 66 5.47 -3.50 -23.19
N ASP A 67 5.67 -4.61 -23.89
CA ASP A 67 6.84 -4.92 -24.70
C ASP A 67 6.37 -5.32 -26.11
N GLY A 68 6.39 -4.37 -27.04
CA GLY A 68 5.70 -4.50 -28.33
C GLY A 68 4.21 -4.77 -28.14
N ASP A 69 3.73 -5.89 -28.68
CA ASP A 69 2.33 -6.32 -28.56
C ASP A 69 2.04 -7.10 -27.26
N LYS A 70 3.07 -7.51 -26.51
CA LYS A 70 2.88 -8.25 -25.26
C LYS A 70 2.58 -7.27 -24.13
N ILE A 71 1.44 -7.43 -23.48
CA ILE A 71 1.04 -6.66 -22.30
C ILE A 71 0.91 -7.61 -21.10
N VAL A 72 1.58 -7.25 -20.01
CA VAL A 72 1.55 -7.97 -18.74
C VAL A 72 1.07 -7.02 -17.66
N VAL A 73 0.10 -7.45 -16.85
CA VAL A 73 -0.42 -6.67 -15.72
C VAL A 73 -0.34 -7.51 -14.45
N ARG A 74 0.22 -6.95 -13.36
CA ARG A 74 0.40 -7.65 -12.09
C ARG A 74 0.03 -6.81 -10.89
N PHE A 75 -0.66 -7.43 -9.93
CA PHE A 75 -0.64 -6.92 -8.55
C PHE A 75 0.75 -7.10 -7.97
N LEU A 76 1.28 -6.04 -7.38
CA LEU A 76 2.55 -6.04 -6.66
C LEU A 76 2.35 -6.56 -5.23
N GLN A 77 1.79 -7.77 -5.15
CA GLN A 77 1.51 -8.53 -3.93
C GLN A 77 1.76 -10.00 -4.23
N ALA A 78 2.23 -10.78 -3.25
CA ALA A 78 2.49 -12.21 -3.39
C ALA A 78 1.35 -13.00 -2.73
N PHE A 79 0.30 -13.28 -3.50
CA PHE A 79 -0.84 -14.08 -3.04
C PHE A 79 -1.13 -15.23 -4.01
N LYS A 80 -0.96 -16.45 -3.51
CA LYS A 80 -1.30 -17.69 -4.24
C LYS A 80 -2.63 -18.22 -3.73
N GLY A 81 -3.73 -17.72 -4.30
CA GLY A 81 -5.05 -18.23 -3.94
C GLY A 81 -6.17 -17.68 -4.79
N TYR A 82 -7.10 -18.57 -5.13
CA TYR A 82 -8.47 -18.25 -5.52
C TYR A 82 -9.42 -18.13 -4.31
N ARG A 83 -8.85 -18.20 -3.11
CA ARG A 83 -9.55 -18.73 -1.95
C ARG A 83 -10.21 -17.59 -1.17
N GLN A 84 -11.53 -17.55 -1.32
CA GLN A 84 -12.53 -17.23 -0.31
C GLN A 84 -12.02 -16.26 0.75
N PHE A 85 -12.20 -14.98 0.44
CA PHE A 85 -12.54 -13.99 1.45
C PHE A 85 -13.50 -14.60 2.48
N PRO A 86 -13.39 -14.26 3.78
CA PRO A 86 -14.46 -14.51 4.73
C PRO A 86 -15.79 -14.11 4.07
N LYS A 87 -16.88 -14.83 4.34
CA LYS A 87 -18.18 -14.66 3.68
C LYS A 87 -18.72 -13.21 3.71
N ASP A 88 -18.15 -12.39 4.57
CA ASP A 88 -18.49 -11.00 4.86
C ASP A 88 -17.58 -9.98 4.13
N GLU A 89 -16.47 -10.43 3.56
CA GLU A 89 -15.59 -9.67 2.68
C GLU A 89 -16.02 -9.90 1.21
N ARG A 90 -16.62 -8.86 0.66
CA ARG A 90 -17.25 -8.74 -0.67
C ARG A 90 -16.71 -9.76 -1.71
N PRO A 91 -17.53 -10.71 -2.20
CA PRO A 91 -17.12 -11.77 -3.13
C PRO A 91 -16.51 -11.31 -4.47
N TRP A 92 -16.71 -10.05 -4.87
CA TRP A 92 -16.12 -9.45 -6.06
C TRP A 92 -14.76 -8.77 -5.81
N ALA A 93 -14.31 -8.67 -4.56
CA ALA A 93 -13.08 -7.99 -4.15
C ALA A 93 -11.81 -8.84 -4.38
N SER A 94 -11.89 -9.93 -5.16
CA SER A 94 -10.71 -10.50 -5.79
C SER A 94 -10.32 -9.56 -6.92
N TYR A 95 -9.57 -8.50 -6.60
CA TYR A 95 -9.22 -7.42 -7.51
C TYR A 95 -8.51 -7.89 -8.81
N GLY A 96 -8.14 -9.17 -8.92
CA GLY A 96 -7.78 -9.84 -10.16
C GLY A 96 -7.39 -11.31 -9.93
N GLY A 97 -7.07 -12.00 -11.03
CA GLY A 97 -6.67 -13.41 -11.03
C GLY A 97 -7.85 -14.36 -11.15
N ASP A 98 -9.06 -13.80 -11.27
CA ASP A 98 -10.31 -14.51 -11.47
C ASP A 98 -10.36 -15.12 -12.88
N PRO A 99 -10.35 -16.47 -13.15
CA PRO A 99 -10.29 -16.93 -14.53
C PRO A 99 -11.57 -16.67 -15.31
N TYR A 100 -12.65 -16.22 -14.66
CA TYR A 100 -13.93 -15.95 -15.30
C TYR A 100 -14.09 -14.47 -15.70
N THR A 101 -13.37 -13.55 -15.07
CA THR A 101 -13.54 -12.10 -15.28
C THR A 101 -12.23 -11.37 -15.59
N MET A 102 -11.13 -11.68 -14.90
CA MET A 102 -9.84 -11.01 -15.06
C MET A 102 -8.64 -11.98 -14.93
N PRO A 103 -8.56 -13.06 -15.75
CA PRO A 103 -7.48 -14.04 -15.68
C PRO A 103 -6.08 -13.43 -15.90
N TRP A 104 -6.01 -12.35 -16.68
CA TRP A 104 -4.76 -11.68 -17.03
C TRP A 104 -4.17 -10.83 -15.91
N LEU A 105 -4.97 -10.46 -14.91
CA LEU A 105 -4.58 -9.58 -13.80
C LEU A 105 -4.19 -10.41 -12.57
N ARG A 106 -3.04 -11.07 -12.60
CA ARG A 106 -2.59 -11.94 -11.50
C ARG A 106 -1.65 -11.21 -10.53
N SER A 107 -1.42 -11.80 -9.36
CA SER A 107 -0.34 -11.41 -8.44
C SER A 107 1.04 -11.83 -8.98
N VAL A 108 2.10 -11.18 -8.52
CA VAL A 108 3.48 -11.61 -8.79
C VAL A 108 3.75 -12.99 -8.16
N ASP A 109 4.72 -13.72 -8.69
CA ASP A 109 5.00 -15.10 -8.27
C ASP A 109 5.57 -15.18 -6.85
N GLY A 110 6.25 -14.13 -6.40
CA GLY A 110 6.75 -13.96 -5.04
C GLY A 110 7.35 -12.58 -4.80
N ILE A 111 7.71 -12.32 -3.55
CA ILE A 111 8.39 -11.10 -3.11
C ILE A 111 9.60 -11.49 -2.28
N GLU A 112 10.74 -10.85 -2.52
CA GLU A 112 11.81 -10.81 -1.53
C GLU A 112 11.65 -9.56 -0.68
N PHE A 113 11.43 -9.76 0.61
CA PHE A 113 11.23 -8.71 1.58
C PHE A 113 12.48 -8.56 2.44
N ASP A 114 12.96 -7.34 2.58
CA ASP A 114 13.97 -6.97 3.56
C ASP A 114 13.41 -5.88 4.48
N GLY A 115 13.10 -6.27 5.72
CA GLY A 115 12.65 -5.34 6.75
C GLY A 115 13.82 -4.80 7.54
N GLU A 116 14.00 -3.48 7.51
CA GLU A 116 15.05 -2.72 8.19
C GLU A 116 14.43 -1.43 8.77
N PRO A 117 13.67 -1.49 9.89
CA PRO A 117 12.96 -0.32 10.41
C PRO A 117 13.87 0.92 10.50
N PRO A 118 13.45 2.08 9.98
CA PRO A 118 12.09 2.43 9.51
C PRO A 118 11.78 2.10 8.03
N PHE A 119 12.62 1.32 7.36
CA PHE A 119 12.52 0.97 5.95
C PHE A 119 12.02 -0.46 5.73
N ALA A 120 11.31 -0.64 4.61
CA ALA A 120 10.94 -1.93 4.06
C ALA A 120 11.30 -1.96 2.57
N PHE A 121 12.04 -2.98 2.16
CA PHE A 121 12.42 -3.20 0.77
C PHE A 121 11.70 -4.43 0.23
N LEU A 122 10.97 -4.27 -0.88
CA LEU A 122 10.25 -5.34 -1.53
C LEU A 122 10.73 -5.47 -2.98
N ARG A 123 11.38 -6.59 -3.31
CA ARG A 123 11.71 -6.95 -4.69
C ARG A 123 10.66 -7.91 -5.24
N TYR A 124 9.97 -7.50 -6.28
CA TYR A 124 8.91 -8.30 -6.89
C TYR A 124 9.50 -9.32 -7.87
N LEU A 125 9.13 -10.59 -7.71
CA LEU A 125 9.60 -11.70 -8.53
C LEU A 125 8.45 -12.18 -9.43
N ASP A 126 8.61 -12.07 -10.74
CA ASP A 126 7.69 -12.61 -11.73
C ASP A 126 8.45 -12.92 -13.02
N GLU A 127 8.35 -14.16 -13.51
CA GLU A 127 9.09 -14.60 -14.70
C GLU A 127 8.55 -13.99 -16.00
N ASP A 128 7.29 -13.55 -16.02
CA ASP A 128 6.67 -12.96 -17.21
C ASP A 128 6.98 -11.47 -17.38
N ILE A 129 7.52 -10.83 -16.34
CA ILE A 129 7.84 -9.40 -16.33
C ILE A 129 9.31 -9.18 -16.70
N PRO A 130 9.63 -8.55 -17.84
CA PRO A 130 11.01 -8.34 -18.30
C PRO A 130 11.73 -7.15 -17.63
N ILE A 131 11.35 -6.79 -16.39
CA ILE A 131 11.93 -5.69 -15.61
C ILE A 131 12.19 -6.10 -14.17
N ASP A 132 13.12 -5.43 -13.50
CA ASP A 132 13.17 -5.42 -12.05
C ASP A 132 12.27 -4.31 -11.52
N ILE A 133 11.43 -4.64 -10.53
CA ILE A 133 10.64 -3.69 -9.77
C ILE A 133 11.03 -3.87 -8.30
N VAL A 134 11.47 -2.78 -7.68
CA VAL A 134 11.78 -2.72 -6.25
C VAL A 134 10.97 -1.59 -5.63
N LEU A 135 10.29 -1.87 -4.53
CA LEU A 135 9.67 -0.87 -3.68
C LEU A 135 10.55 -0.64 -2.44
N GLU A 136 10.89 0.62 -2.18
CA GLU A 136 11.37 1.10 -0.90
C GLU A 136 10.22 1.85 -0.21
N ALA A 137 9.76 1.34 0.93
CA ALA A 137 8.69 1.94 1.71
C ALA A 137 9.20 2.38 3.08
N PHE A 138 8.91 3.61 3.48
CA PHE A 138 9.34 4.13 4.78
C PHE A 138 8.50 5.31 5.24
N THR A 139 8.70 5.70 6.49
CA THR A 139 8.29 7.01 7.01
C THR A 139 9.53 7.70 7.58
N PRO A 140 9.68 9.03 7.44
CA PRO A 140 10.79 9.74 8.04
C PRO A 140 10.86 9.48 9.55
N PHE A 141 11.98 8.95 10.02
CA PHE A 141 12.30 8.79 11.44
C PHE A 141 13.73 9.28 11.66
N ILE A 142 13.84 10.55 12.03
CA ILE A 142 15.10 11.31 12.05
C ILE A 142 15.42 11.64 13.52
N PRO A 143 16.45 11.02 14.11
CA PRO A 143 16.86 11.30 15.48
C PRO A 143 17.14 12.79 15.70
N GLY A 144 16.53 13.38 16.73
CA GLY A 144 16.66 14.80 17.06
C GLY A 144 15.77 15.75 16.24
N ASP A 145 15.06 15.25 15.22
CA ASP A 145 14.11 16.04 14.43
C ASP A 145 12.69 15.50 14.62
N SER A 146 12.04 15.96 15.69
CA SER A 146 10.67 15.56 16.02
C SER A 146 9.65 16.03 14.98
N LYS A 147 9.89 17.18 14.34
CA LYS A 147 8.98 17.78 13.36
C LYS A 147 8.84 16.86 12.15
N ASN A 148 9.95 16.47 11.55
CA ASN A 148 9.91 15.59 10.37
C ASN A 148 9.58 14.15 10.75
N SER A 149 9.92 13.70 11.96
CA SER A 149 9.57 12.36 12.45
C SER A 149 8.10 12.18 12.82
N SER A 150 7.32 13.26 12.90
CA SER A 150 5.89 13.25 13.27
C SER A 150 4.99 13.60 12.08
N LEU A 151 5.45 13.35 10.85
CA LEU A 151 4.64 13.55 9.65
C LEU A 151 3.69 12.35 9.45
N PRO A 152 2.38 12.58 9.23
CA PRO A 152 1.40 11.52 9.00
C PRO A 152 1.46 11.01 7.55
N ILE A 153 2.63 10.53 7.12
CA ILE A 153 2.90 10.09 5.75
C ILE A 153 3.61 8.73 5.71
N ALA A 154 3.17 7.89 4.77
CA ALA A 154 3.94 6.75 4.30
C ALA A 154 4.46 7.03 2.89
N ILE A 155 5.75 6.79 2.66
CA ILE A 155 6.45 7.04 1.41
C ILE A 155 6.72 5.70 0.72
N PHE A 156 6.46 5.64 -0.58
CA PHE A 156 6.69 4.49 -1.44
C PHE A 156 7.49 4.94 -2.67
N ILE A 157 8.74 4.51 -2.76
CA ILE A 157 9.63 4.77 -3.90
C ILE A 157 9.73 3.51 -4.73
N PHE A 158 9.25 3.57 -5.97
CA PHE A 158 9.39 2.48 -6.94
C PHE A 158 10.63 2.71 -7.80
N ARG A 159 11.56 1.77 -7.71
CA ARG A 159 12.74 1.68 -8.59
C ARG A 159 12.48 0.63 -9.67
N VAL A 160 12.52 1.07 -10.92
CA VAL A 160 12.24 0.21 -12.08
C VAL A 160 13.45 0.14 -12.98
N ARG A 161 13.91 -1.07 -13.32
CA ARG A 161 15.03 -1.28 -14.22
C ARG A 161 14.64 -2.16 -15.40
N ASN A 162 14.80 -1.62 -16.60
CA ASN A 162 14.69 -2.40 -17.83
C ASN A 162 15.87 -3.34 -18.00
N LYS A 163 15.61 -4.64 -18.20
CA LYS A 163 16.64 -5.68 -18.43
C LYS A 163 16.94 -5.89 -19.90
N LEU A 164 16.10 -5.35 -20.79
CA LEU A 164 16.20 -5.54 -22.21
C LEU A 164 17.01 -4.42 -22.85
N SER A 165 17.53 -4.69 -24.05
CA SER A 165 18.22 -3.70 -24.88
C SER A 165 17.28 -2.83 -25.72
N ARG A 166 15.96 -2.96 -25.51
CA ARG A 166 14.91 -2.24 -26.24
C ARG A 166 14.00 -1.52 -25.26
N ASP A 167 13.33 -0.49 -25.74
CA ASP A 167 12.39 0.29 -24.95
C ASP A 167 11.14 -0.52 -24.62
N ILE A 168 10.62 -0.28 -23.42
CA ILE A 168 9.40 -0.89 -22.89
C ILE A 168 8.56 0.19 -22.22
N GLU A 169 7.25 0.04 -22.27
CA GLU A 169 6.33 0.97 -21.62
C GLU A 169 5.95 0.39 -20.25
N PHE A 170 6.27 1.13 -19.20
CA PHE A 170 5.90 0.81 -17.82
C PHE A 170 4.81 1.77 -17.31
N SER A 171 3.83 1.25 -16.60
CA SER A 171 2.84 2.05 -15.88
C SER A 171 2.63 1.49 -14.49
N LEU A 172 2.61 2.38 -13.50
CA LEU A 172 2.28 2.06 -12.12
C LEU A 172 0.94 2.66 -11.76
N LEU A 173 0.07 1.87 -11.14
CA LEU A 173 -1.19 2.30 -10.56
C LEU A 173 -1.16 2.05 -9.06
N ALA A 174 -1.67 3.02 -8.30
CA ALA A 174 -1.99 2.87 -6.88
C ALA A 174 -3.49 2.99 -6.69
N GLY A 175 -4.09 2.04 -5.98
CA GLY A 175 -5.49 2.09 -5.58
C GLY A 175 -5.58 2.16 -4.06
N ILE A 176 -6.41 3.08 -3.54
CA ILE A 176 -6.70 3.18 -2.12
C ILE A 176 -8.18 3.45 -1.88
N LYS A 177 -8.81 2.65 -1.02
CA LYS A 177 -10.15 2.92 -0.50
C LYS A 177 -10.09 4.10 0.45
N SER A 178 -11.13 4.94 0.44
CA SER A 178 -11.25 5.96 1.48
C SER A 178 -11.52 5.34 2.85
N PRO A 179 -10.72 5.65 3.88
CA PRO A 179 -10.99 5.17 5.23
C PRO A 179 -12.27 5.78 5.83
N PHE A 180 -12.76 6.92 5.31
CA PHE A 180 -13.99 7.56 5.78
C PHE A 180 -15.25 6.93 5.18
N SER A 181 -15.12 6.02 4.21
CA SER A 181 -16.27 5.36 3.54
C SER A 181 -17.09 4.43 4.45
N VAL A 182 -16.59 4.13 5.64
CA VAL A 182 -17.22 3.24 6.63
C VAL A 182 -17.97 4.00 7.73
N VAL A 183 -18.00 5.33 7.65
CA VAL A 183 -18.72 6.23 8.56
C VAL A 183 -19.57 7.20 7.75
N PRO A 184 -20.60 7.85 8.34
CA PRO A 184 -21.42 8.84 7.63
C PRO A 184 -20.64 10.16 7.46
N ALA A 185 -19.61 10.13 6.62
CA ALA A 185 -18.72 11.25 6.33
C ALA A 185 -18.39 11.31 4.83
N LYS A 186 -17.91 12.48 4.40
CA LYS A 186 -17.35 12.67 3.06
C LYS A 186 -15.83 12.60 3.12
N THR A 187 -15.21 12.31 1.98
CA THR A 187 -13.76 12.34 1.83
C THR A 187 -13.37 13.46 0.89
N LEU A 188 -12.54 14.38 1.36
CA LEU A 188 -11.78 15.27 0.50
C LEU A 188 -10.48 14.57 0.12
N VAL A 189 -10.17 14.56 -1.17
CA VAL A 189 -8.93 14.01 -1.71
C VAL A 189 -8.16 15.14 -2.37
N GLU A 190 -6.95 15.37 -1.89
CA GLU A 190 -6.00 16.32 -2.45
C GLU A 190 -4.85 15.53 -3.06
N ALA A 191 -4.56 15.76 -4.34
CA ALA A 191 -3.42 15.15 -5.02
C ALA A 191 -2.44 16.25 -5.43
N THR A 192 -1.20 16.15 -4.98
CA THR A 192 -0.10 17.03 -5.40
C THR A 192 0.86 16.26 -6.27
N ILE A 193 1.07 16.73 -7.49
CA ILE A 193 1.97 16.11 -8.46
C ILE A 193 3.20 17.01 -8.60
N SER A 194 4.39 16.43 -8.53
CA SER A 194 5.64 17.14 -8.73
C SER A 194 6.50 16.43 -9.77
N SER A 195 6.69 17.07 -10.92
CA SER A 195 7.55 16.55 -11.98
C SER A 195 9.04 16.68 -11.65
N SER A 196 9.45 17.57 -10.74
CA SER A 196 10.86 17.76 -10.41
C SER A 196 11.47 16.58 -9.63
N ILE A 197 10.62 15.81 -8.95
CA ILE A 197 11.00 14.64 -8.14
C ILE A 197 10.16 13.40 -8.52
N ASN A 198 9.48 13.43 -9.67
CA ASN A 198 8.63 12.36 -10.19
C ASN A 198 7.72 11.74 -9.12
N SER A 199 6.90 12.57 -8.47
CA SER A 199 6.09 12.16 -7.33
C SER A 199 4.62 12.54 -7.43
N VAL A 200 3.78 11.73 -6.79
CA VAL A 200 2.38 12.01 -6.51
C VAL A 200 2.14 11.82 -5.02
N ILE A 201 1.68 12.87 -4.33
CA ILE A 201 1.27 12.81 -2.94
C ILE A 201 -0.26 12.89 -2.89
N VAL A 202 -0.90 11.88 -2.30
CA VAL A 202 -2.35 11.83 -2.12
C VAL A 202 -2.67 12.00 -0.64
N THR A 203 -3.47 13.00 -0.30
CA THR A 203 -3.96 13.25 1.06
C THR A 203 -5.47 13.10 1.09
N GLN A 204 -5.96 12.27 2.00
CA GLN A 204 -7.39 12.11 2.25
C GLN A 204 -7.75 12.70 3.61
N ARG A 205 -8.82 13.50 3.67
CA ARG A 205 -9.36 14.10 4.90
C ARG A 205 -10.85 13.85 5.02
N GLY A 206 -11.29 13.58 6.25
CA GLY A 206 -12.71 13.40 6.56
C GLY A 206 -13.41 14.74 6.69
N VAL A 207 -14.57 14.87 6.04
CA VAL A 207 -15.48 16.02 6.19
C VAL A 207 -16.81 15.51 6.73
N ASP A 208 -17.47 16.34 7.53
CA ASP A 208 -18.73 16.00 8.22
C ASP A 208 -18.59 14.83 9.21
N VAL A 209 -17.37 14.55 9.67
CA VAL A 209 -17.12 13.56 10.73
C VAL A 209 -17.60 14.15 12.07
N SER A 210 -18.39 13.39 12.83
CA SER A 210 -18.82 13.79 14.17
C SER A 210 -17.63 14.06 15.09
N GLU A 211 -17.68 15.14 15.88
CA GLU A 211 -16.64 15.50 16.85
C GLU A 211 -16.39 14.42 17.91
N LYS A 212 -17.39 13.56 18.14
CA LYS A 212 -17.27 12.44 19.07
C LYS A 212 -16.56 11.24 18.44
N HIS A 213 -16.41 11.19 17.13
CA HIS A 213 -15.79 10.07 16.42
C HIS A 213 -14.26 10.19 16.42
N SER A 214 -13.55 9.07 16.50
CA SER A 214 -12.08 9.00 16.54
C SER A 214 -11.40 9.55 15.29
N MET A 215 -12.08 9.48 14.14
CA MET A 215 -11.67 10.06 12.86
C MET A 215 -11.84 11.59 12.75
N TYR A 216 -12.37 12.27 13.77
CA TYR A 216 -12.59 13.72 13.69
C TYR A 216 -11.27 14.46 13.43
N ARG A 217 -11.24 15.30 12.39
CA ARG A 217 -10.02 15.98 11.87
C ARG A 217 -8.88 15.02 11.47
N GLY A 218 -9.17 13.74 11.32
CA GLY A 218 -8.23 12.75 10.83
C GLY A 218 -7.90 12.98 9.36
N GLY A 219 -6.69 12.61 8.99
CA GLY A 219 -6.27 12.49 7.60
C GLY A 219 -5.23 11.39 7.43
N LEU A 220 -5.03 11.00 6.17
CA LEU A 220 -4.00 10.06 5.75
C LEU A 220 -3.32 10.60 4.51
N SER A 221 -1.98 10.63 4.50
CA SER A 221 -1.19 11.02 3.33
C SER A 221 -0.30 9.87 2.88
N LEU A 222 -0.29 9.62 1.57
CA LEU A 222 0.62 8.67 0.91
C LEU A 222 1.47 9.41 -0.12
N GLY A 223 2.79 9.21 -0.09
CA GLY A 223 3.70 9.71 -1.10
C GLY A 223 4.18 8.60 -2.02
N LEU A 224 3.95 8.75 -3.32
CA LEU A 224 4.40 7.82 -4.36
C LEU A 224 5.47 8.49 -5.21
N PHE A 225 6.61 7.83 -5.36
CA PHE A 225 7.76 8.35 -6.09
C PHE A 225 8.23 7.29 -7.08
N SER A 226 8.71 7.73 -8.23
CA SER A 226 9.27 6.84 -9.24
C SER A 226 10.70 7.25 -9.57
N GLU A 227 11.61 6.29 -9.49
CA GLU A 227 12.99 6.38 -9.93
C GLU A 227 13.20 5.30 -11.02
N GLY A 228 13.58 5.70 -12.22
CA GLY A 228 13.70 4.81 -13.38
C GLY A 228 14.64 5.36 -14.42
#